data_AF-S4Y2Z5-F1
#
_entry.id   AF-S4Y2Z5-F1
#
_cell.length_a   1.000
_cell.length_b   1.000
_cell.length_c   1.000
_cell.angle_alpha   90.00
_cell.angle_beta   90.00
_cell.angle_gamma   90.00
#
_symmetry.space_group_name_H-M   'P 1'
#
loop_
_entity.id
_entity.type
_entity.pdbx_description
1 polymer ?
#
loop_
_entity_poly.entity_id
_entity_poly.type
_entity_poly.pdbx_seq_one_letter_code
_entity_poly.pdbx_strand_id
1 'polypeptide(L)'
;MSRSEEVARRGFCAAVFQKFIALMTALSVLAPAPAWARTRTPYTVLWRSYGDADSCGSTELETEGDAIFEVNRTPLPTYGVPGALQIHGDGSRSNTLEAEFDSVLLLMGRNEFHFGVHTVNGNDWCTHAREVVHLVSEPLGLNKPLFDIRRDGIGFEGSTEVDLSLSEINPDLARDIAELEVRIARLMTELLRNAARVADLQTSRSWMSGSPG
;
A
#
# COMPACT_ATOMS: atom_id res chain seq x y z
N MET A 1 38.51 -46.62 22.34
CA MET A 1 37.36 -45.81 22.83
C MET A 1 37.11 -44.71 21.81
N SER A 2 36.17 -44.89 20.85
CA SER A 2 35.90 -43.86 19.82
C SER A 2 34.52 -44.01 19.14
N ARG A 3 33.63 -44.88 19.64
CA ARG A 3 32.36 -45.21 18.95
C ARG A 3 31.13 -44.49 19.52
N SER A 4 31.23 -43.87 20.70
CA SER A 4 30.08 -43.23 21.38
C SER A 4 29.87 -41.75 21.02
N GLU A 5 30.93 -41.01 20.65
CA GLU A 5 30.79 -39.59 20.30
C GLU A 5 30.16 -39.35 18.92
N GLU A 6 30.36 -40.27 17.97
CA GLU A 6 29.78 -40.17 16.62
C GLU A 6 28.26 -40.37 16.58
N VAL A 7 27.71 -41.23 17.46
CA VAL A 7 26.27 -41.52 17.51
C VAL A 7 25.50 -40.34 18.12
N ALA A 8 26.07 -39.70 19.15
CA ALA A 8 25.48 -38.52 19.78
C ALA A 8 25.44 -37.31 18.83
N ARG A 9 26.50 -37.08 18.05
CA ARG A 9 26.55 -36.02 17.03
C ARG A 9 25.55 -36.23 15.89
N ARG A 10 25.35 -37.47 15.42
CA ARG A 10 24.36 -37.79 14.38
C ARG A 10 22.91 -37.60 14.86
N GLY A 11 22.61 -37.95 16.11
CA GLY A 11 21.28 -37.74 16.70
C GLY A 11 20.93 -36.26 16.90
N PHE A 12 21.92 -35.44 17.28
CA PHE A 12 21.73 -34.00 17.49
C PHE A 12 21.46 -33.26 16.16
N CYS A 13 22.20 -33.59 15.10
CA CYS A 13 21.97 -33.02 13.78
C CYS A 13 20.61 -33.43 13.21
N ALA A 14 20.20 -34.69 13.37
CA ALA A 14 18.89 -35.17 12.91
C ALA A 14 17.73 -34.47 13.65
N ALA A 15 17.85 -34.26 14.96
CA ALA A 15 16.83 -33.56 15.74
C ALA A 15 16.70 -32.07 15.39
N VAL A 16 17.81 -31.39 15.07
CA VAL A 16 17.80 -30.00 14.60
C VAL A 16 17.21 -29.91 13.19
N PHE A 17 17.59 -30.82 12.29
CA PHE A 17 17.03 -30.88 10.93
C PHE A 17 15.53 -31.19 10.95
N GLN A 18 15.07 -32.11 11.81
CA GLN A 18 13.65 -32.41 11.99
C GLN A 18 12.88 -31.22 12.56
N LYS A 19 13.47 -30.45 13.49
CA LYS A 19 12.86 -29.20 13.98
C LYS A 19 12.78 -28.13 12.89
N PHE A 20 13.80 -28.02 12.04
CA PHE A 20 13.79 -27.11 10.90
C PHE A 20 12.75 -27.51 9.87
N ILE A 21 12.64 -28.80 9.54
CA ILE A 21 11.62 -29.33 8.62
C ILE A 21 10.23 -29.14 9.22
N ALA A 22 10.04 -29.38 10.52
CA ALA A 22 8.77 -29.15 11.22
C ALA A 22 8.41 -27.65 11.25
N LEU A 23 9.38 -26.76 11.41
CA LEU A 23 9.19 -25.31 11.34
C LEU A 23 8.79 -24.88 9.92
N MET A 24 9.51 -25.36 8.90
CA MET A 24 9.22 -25.06 7.49
C MET A 24 7.86 -25.63 7.05
N THR A 25 7.49 -26.82 7.53
CA THR A 25 6.18 -27.42 7.25
C THR A 25 5.06 -26.73 8.01
N ALA A 26 5.27 -26.31 9.26
CA ALA A 26 4.32 -25.46 9.97
C ALA A 26 4.14 -24.10 9.27
N LEU A 27 5.21 -23.49 8.77
CA LEU A 27 5.13 -22.26 7.97
C LEU A 27 4.38 -22.47 6.64
N SER A 28 4.54 -23.63 5.98
CA SER A 28 3.80 -23.92 4.75
C SER A 28 2.32 -24.27 4.97
N VAL A 29 1.95 -24.79 6.14
CA VAL A 29 0.55 -25.07 6.52
C VAL A 29 -0.16 -23.81 7.04
N LEU A 30 0.61 -22.84 7.56
CA LEU A 30 0.14 -21.48 7.89
C LEU A 30 0.14 -20.53 6.69
N ALA A 31 0.55 -20.99 5.49
CA ALA A 31 0.40 -20.20 4.28
C ALA A 31 -1.11 -20.05 4.01
N PRO A 32 -1.68 -18.83 4.08
CA PRO A 32 -3.08 -18.64 3.79
C PRO A 32 -3.36 -19.10 2.35
N ALA A 33 -4.48 -19.80 2.16
CA ALA A 33 -5.05 -20.12 0.85
C ALA A 33 -5.09 -18.86 -0.05
N PRO A 34 -5.04 -19.00 -1.39
CA PRO A 34 -4.44 -18.01 -2.29
C PRO A 34 -4.96 -16.60 -2.03
N ALA A 35 -4.12 -15.79 -1.38
CA ALA A 35 -4.34 -14.37 -1.08
C ALA A 35 -4.40 -13.47 -2.34
N TRP A 36 -4.45 -14.08 -3.53
CA TRP A 36 -4.39 -13.39 -4.82
C TRP A 36 -5.71 -12.70 -5.19
N ALA A 37 -6.80 -12.95 -4.46
CA ALA A 37 -8.09 -12.27 -4.65
C ALA A 37 -8.31 -11.09 -3.69
N ARG A 38 -7.49 -10.91 -2.64
CA ARG A 38 -7.62 -9.80 -1.66
C ARG A 38 -6.70 -8.61 -1.94
N THR A 39 -5.95 -8.64 -3.03
CA THR A 39 -4.87 -7.70 -3.34
C THR A 39 -5.27 -6.61 -4.34
N ARG A 40 -6.56 -6.42 -4.59
CA ARG A 40 -7.10 -5.36 -5.46
C ARG A 40 -7.99 -4.44 -4.65
N THR A 41 -7.36 -3.57 -3.87
CA THR A 41 -8.09 -2.48 -3.23
C THR A 41 -8.35 -1.41 -4.29
N PRO A 42 -9.60 -1.02 -4.54
CA PRO A 42 -9.91 -0.01 -5.55
C PRO A 42 -9.52 1.39 -5.08
N TYR A 43 -9.01 2.17 -6.01
CA TYR A 43 -8.72 3.59 -5.86
C TYR A 43 -9.34 4.36 -7.01
N THR A 44 -9.60 5.63 -6.74
CA THR A 44 -10.13 6.56 -7.72
C THR A 44 -9.35 7.86 -7.59
N VAL A 45 -8.80 8.34 -8.70
CA VAL A 45 -8.41 9.74 -8.81
C VAL A 45 -9.68 10.53 -9.10
N LEU A 46 -10.19 11.21 -8.08
CA LEU A 46 -11.40 12.02 -8.17
C LEU A 46 -11.03 13.46 -8.50
N TRP A 47 -11.50 13.94 -9.65
CA TRP A 47 -11.23 15.28 -10.16
C TRP A 47 -12.51 16.11 -10.19
N ARG A 48 -12.52 17.21 -9.46
CA ARG A 48 -13.57 18.23 -9.54
C ARG A 48 -13.05 19.42 -10.32
N SER A 49 -13.72 19.72 -11.41
CA SER A 49 -13.45 20.90 -12.23
C SER A 49 -14.55 21.93 -11.99
N TYR A 50 -14.15 23.18 -11.77
CA TYR A 50 -15.04 24.33 -11.69
C TYR A 50 -14.57 25.38 -12.69
N GLY A 51 -15.42 25.73 -13.65
CA GLY A 51 -15.17 26.79 -14.63
C GLY A 51 -16.02 28.03 -14.34
N ASP A 52 -15.39 29.19 -14.36
CA ASP A 52 -16.07 30.47 -14.18
C ASP A 52 -17.01 30.77 -15.36
N ALA A 53 -18.00 31.65 -15.17
CA ALA A 53 -19.05 31.92 -16.15
C ALA A 53 -18.54 32.55 -17.47
N ASP A 54 -17.44 33.29 -17.41
CA ASP A 54 -16.76 33.92 -18.55
C ASP A 54 -15.64 33.04 -19.12
N SER A 55 -15.41 31.86 -18.55
CA SER A 55 -14.43 30.90 -19.03
C SER A 55 -14.86 30.27 -20.36
N CYS A 56 -13.93 30.19 -21.30
CA CYS A 56 -14.13 29.44 -22.55
C CYS A 56 -13.77 27.95 -22.43
N GLY A 57 -13.21 27.53 -21.29
CA GLY A 57 -12.84 26.15 -21.03
C GLY A 57 -14.07 25.26 -20.79
N SER A 58 -14.00 24.01 -21.26
CA SER A 58 -14.98 22.99 -20.92
C SER A 58 -14.64 22.35 -19.58
N THR A 59 -15.65 22.08 -18.74
CA THR A 59 -15.52 21.23 -17.55
C THR A 59 -15.82 19.75 -17.85
N GLU A 60 -16.05 19.41 -19.11
CA GLU A 60 -16.30 18.06 -19.62
C GLU A 60 -15.08 17.55 -20.39
N LEU A 61 -14.93 16.22 -20.47
CA LEU A 61 -13.94 15.61 -21.36
C LEU A 61 -14.36 15.81 -22.81
N GLU A 62 -13.36 15.95 -23.68
CA GLU A 62 -13.59 15.84 -25.13
C GLU A 62 -13.93 14.40 -25.51
N THR A 63 -13.12 13.44 -25.02
CA THR A 63 -13.34 12.02 -25.23
C THR A 63 -13.27 11.25 -23.91
N GLU A 64 -14.33 10.49 -23.62
CA GLU A 64 -14.38 9.57 -22.49
C GLU A 64 -13.30 8.49 -22.62
N GLY A 65 -12.54 8.25 -21.56
CA GLY A 65 -11.41 7.31 -21.53
C GLY A 65 -10.06 7.94 -21.89
N ASP A 66 -10.00 9.25 -22.17
CA ASP A 66 -8.73 9.94 -22.33
C ASP A 66 -7.88 9.84 -21.07
N ALA A 67 -6.57 9.64 -21.26
CA ALA A 67 -5.63 9.45 -20.17
C ALA A 67 -5.11 10.80 -19.64
N ILE A 68 -5.95 11.47 -18.86
CA ILE A 68 -5.66 12.76 -18.22
C ILE A 68 -4.71 12.61 -17.02
N PHE A 69 -4.72 11.44 -16.39
CA PHE A 69 -3.92 11.11 -15.22
C PHE A 69 -2.94 9.98 -15.52
N GLU A 70 -1.80 10.00 -14.84
CA GLU A 70 -0.92 8.83 -14.74
C GLU A 70 -0.59 8.55 -13.28
N VAL A 71 -0.48 7.26 -12.93
CA VAL A 71 0.06 6.81 -11.65
C VAL A 71 1.30 5.97 -11.91
N ASN A 72 2.44 6.36 -11.34
CA ASN A 72 3.73 5.70 -11.57
C ASN A 72 4.01 5.44 -13.07
N ARG A 73 3.73 6.44 -13.92
CA ARG A 73 3.85 6.40 -15.40
C ARG A 73 2.92 5.41 -16.10
N THR A 74 1.87 4.96 -15.42
CA THR A 74 0.80 4.17 -16.01
C THR A 74 -0.37 5.10 -16.30
N PRO A 75 -0.72 5.33 -17.58
CA PRO A 75 -1.86 6.16 -17.95
C PRO A 75 -3.17 5.57 -17.44
N LEU A 76 -4.05 6.42 -16.92
CA LEU A 76 -5.35 6.03 -16.37
C LEU A 76 -6.47 6.60 -17.24
N PRO A 77 -7.38 5.75 -17.77
CA PRO A 77 -8.54 6.25 -18.49
C PRO A 77 -9.45 7.04 -17.55
N THR A 78 -9.82 8.25 -17.97
CA THR A 78 -10.64 9.17 -17.18
C THR A 78 -12.04 9.24 -17.73
N TYR A 79 -13.03 9.26 -16.85
CA TYR A 79 -14.44 9.28 -17.20
C TYR A 79 -15.21 10.38 -16.45
N GLY A 80 -16.27 10.90 -17.06
CA GLY A 80 -17.21 11.77 -16.37
C GLY A 80 -18.09 10.99 -15.39
N VAL A 81 -18.27 11.50 -14.17
CA VAL A 81 -19.21 10.91 -13.20
C VAL A 81 -20.65 11.20 -13.66
N PRO A 82 -21.51 10.18 -13.86
CA PRO A 82 -22.87 10.40 -14.34
C PRO A 82 -23.69 11.37 -13.48
N GLY A 83 -24.22 12.42 -14.11
CA GLY A 83 -25.04 13.43 -13.44
C GLY A 83 -24.28 14.42 -12.55
N ALA A 84 -22.94 14.39 -12.55
CA ALA A 84 -22.13 15.33 -11.77
C ALA A 84 -21.99 16.72 -12.41
N LEU A 85 -22.24 16.84 -13.72
CA LEU A 85 -22.22 18.11 -14.42
C LEU A 85 -23.35 19.01 -13.92
N GLN A 86 -22.99 20.21 -13.48
CA GLN A 86 -23.91 21.23 -13.01
C GLN A 86 -23.61 22.55 -13.72
N ILE A 87 -24.69 23.23 -14.12
CA ILE A 87 -24.65 24.60 -14.62
C ILE A 87 -25.35 25.45 -13.57
N HIS A 88 -24.62 26.42 -13.03
CA HIS A 88 -25.07 27.26 -11.94
C HIS A 88 -25.81 28.49 -12.47
N GLY A 89 -26.57 29.16 -11.59
CA GLY A 89 -27.41 30.30 -11.98
C GLY A 89 -26.64 31.53 -12.46
N ASP A 90 -25.34 31.61 -12.16
CA ASP A 90 -24.42 32.64 -12.62
C ASP A 90 -23.76 32.30 -13.97
N GLY A 91 -24.04 31.11 -14.53
CA GLY A 91 -23.43 30.61 -15.77
C GLY A 91 -22.14 29.81 -15.54
N SER A 92 -21.60 29.78 -14.32
CA SER A 92 -20.46 28.92 -14.00
C SER A 92 -20.85 27.45 -14.13
N ARG A 93 -19.84 26.60 -14.39
CA ARG A 93 -20.05 25.17 -14.61
C ARG A 93 -19.17 24.38 -13.65
N SER A 94 -19.65 23.27 -13.17
CA SER A 94 -18.84 22.33 -12.39
C SER A 94 -19.09 20.92 -12.84
N ASN A 95 -18.07 20.08 -12.82
CA ASN A 95 -18.19 18.68 -13.11
C ASN A 95 -17.31 17.85 -12.18
N THR A 96 -17.64 16.57 -12.03
CA THR A 96 -16.77 15.60 -11.37
C THR A 96 -16.43 14.51 -12.36
N LEU A 97 -15.14 14.17 -12.40
CA LEU A 97 -14.54 13.17 -13.24
C LEU A 97 -13.75 12.21 -12.37
N GLU A 98 -13.54 11.01 -12.87
CA GLU A 98 -12.88 9.95 -12.14
C GLU A 98 -12.00 9.10 -13.03
N ALA A 99 -10.85 8.69 -12.49
CA ALA A 99 -10.01 7.66 -13.08
C ALA A 99 -9.83 6.54 -12.05
N GLU A 100 -10.51 5.42 -12.28
CA GLU A 100 -10.47 4.25 -11.39
C GLU A 100 -9.25 3.37 -11.69
N PHE A 101 -8.65 2.82 -10.65
CA PHE A 101 -7.55 1.87 -10.77
C PHE A 101 -7.40 0.97 -9.53
N ASP A 102 -6.68 -0.13 -9.69
CA ASP A 102 -6.38 -1.06 -8.59
C ASP A 102 -5.07 -0.73 -7.87
N SER A 103 -4.99 -1.07 -6.58
CA SER A 103 -3.78 -0.96 -5.75
C SER A 103 -2.52 -1.62 -6.33
N VAL A 104 -2.66 -2.47 -7.35
CA VAL A 104 -1.55 -3.10 -8.09
C VAL A 104 -0.62 -2.05 -8.72
N LEU A 105 -1.13 -0.86 -9.06
CA LEU A 105 -0.31 0.22 -9.61
C LEU A 105 0.41 1.04 -8.52
N LEU A 106 0.14 0.77 -7.24
CA LEU A 106 0.71 1.50 -6.12
C LEU A 106 1.90 0.74 -5.52
N LEU A 107 2.88 1.53 -5.10
CA LEU A 107 4.05 1.11 -4.36
C LEU A 107 3.87 1.44 -2.88
N MET A 108 4.43 0.60 -2.01
CA MET A 108 4.61 1.00 -0.61
C MET A 108 5.60 2.17 -0.53
N GLY A 109 5.21 3.23 0.16
CA GLY A 109 5.93 4.50 0.18
C GLY A 109 5.50 5.39 -0.98
N ARG A 110 6.47 5.90 -1.72
CA ARG A 110 6.29 7.01 -2.65
C ARG A 110 5.66 6.60 -3.97
N ASN A 111 4.58 7.28 -4.34
CA ASN A 111 3.87 7.11 -5.60
C ASN A 111 3.78 8.44 -6.34
N GLU A 112 4.16 8.45 -7.61
CA GLU A 112 4.06 9.62 -8.47
C GLU A 112 2.69 9.66 -9.15
N PHE A 113 2.03 10.81 -9.07
CA PHE A 113 0.79 11.10 -9.79
C PHE A 113 1.04 12.25 -10.74
N HIS A 114 0.69 12.05 -12.01
CA HIS A 114 0.76 13.06 -13.06
C HIS A 114 -0.64 13.52 -13.43
N PHE A 115 -0.79 14.80 -13.73
CA PHE A 115 -2.05 15.41 -14.17
C PHE A 115 -1.77 16.49 -15.21
N GLY A 116 -2.35 16.28 -16.39
CA GLY A 116 -2.24 17.20 -17.53
C GLY A 116 -3.62 17.59 -18.04
N VAL A 117 -3.90 18.89 -18.07
CA VAL A 117 -5.20 19.39 -18.55
C VAL A 117 -5.03 20.68 -19.36
N HIS A 118 -5.59 20.68 -20.56
CA HIS A 118 -5.55 21.79 -21.51
C HIS A 118 -6.88 21.84 -22.29
N THR A 119 -7.18 22.98 -22.90
CA THR A 119 -8.29 23.07 -23.86
C THR A 119 -7.95 22.30 -25.14
N VAL A 120 -8.96 21.74 -25.81
CA VAL A 120 -8.84 20.92 -27.03
C VAL A 120 -7.93 21.54 -28.11
N ASN A 121 -7.97 22.86 -28.27
CA ASN A 121 -7.16 23.57 -29.28
C ASN A 121 -5.84 24.13 -28.71
N GLY A 122 -5.49 23.80 -27.47
CA GLY A 122 -4.35 24.34 -26.72
C GLY A 122 -4.42 25.86 -26.46
N ASN A 123 -5.58 26.48 -26.73
CA ASN A 123 -5.75 27.92 -26.65
C ASN A 123 -6.48 28.28 -25.34
N ASP A 124 -5.72 28.22 -24.24
CA ASP A 124 -6.27 28.38 -22.90
C ASP A 124 -6.47 29.83 -22.46
N TRP A 125 -6.19 30.83 -23.31
CA TRP A 125 -6.12 32.26 -22.98
C TRP A 125 -7.33 32.84 -22.24
N CYS A 126 -8.53 32.27 -22.45
CA CYS A 126 -9.78 32.66 -21.82
C CYS A 126 -10.31 31.62 -20.82
N THR A 127 -9.48 30.63 -20.44
CA THR A 127 -9.86 29.61 -19.46
C THR A 127 -9.63 30.13 -18.05
N HIS A 128 -10.71 30.19 -17.29
CA HIS A 128 -10.73 30.46 -15.85
C HIS A 128 -11.37 29.25 -15.17
N ALA A 129 -10.54 28.42 -14.55
CA ALA A 129 -10.99 27.20 -13.91
C ALA A 129 -10.20 26.87 -12.65
N ARG A 130 -10.82 26.13 -11.73
CA ARG A 130 -10.17 25.50 -10.59
C ARG A 130 -10.29 24.00 -10.71
N GLU A 131 -9.17 23.32 -10.64
CA GLU A 131 -9.09 21.86 -10.66
C GLU A 131 -8.68 21.35 -9.28
N VAL A 132 -9.52 20.51 -8.69
CA VAL A 132 -9.28 19.92 -7.39
C VAL A 132 -9.27 18.40 -7.55
N VAL A 133 -8.11 17.79 -7.31
CA VAL A 133 -7.87 16.36 -7.55
C VAL A 133 -7.49 15.68 -6.25
N HIS A 134 -8.14 14.56 -5.95
CA HIS A 134 -7.86 13.73 -4.78
C HIS A 134 -7.66 12.27 -5.16
N LEU A 135 -6.78 11.59 -4.43
CA LEU A 135 -6.74 10.13 -4.39
C LEU A 135 -7.75 9.65 -3.35
N VAL A 136 -8.70 8.83 -3.76
CA VAL A 136 -9.77 8.30 -2.91
C VAL A 136 -9.73 6.79 -2.92
N SER A 137 -9.98 6.17 -1.76
CA SER A 137 -10.35 4.76 -1.67
C SER A 137 -11.46 4.64 -0.63
N GLU A 138 -12.70 4.47 -1.11
CA GLU A 138 -13.88 4.27 -0.27
C GLU A 138 -13.72 3.11 0.75
N PRO A 139 -13.25 1.90 0.37
CA PRO A 139 -13.14 0.80 1.34
C PRO A 139 -12.11 1.05 2.43
N LEU A 140 -11.14 1.95 2.20
CA LEU A 140 -10.15 2.35 3.19
C LEU A 140 -10.51 3.65 3.93
N GLY A 141 -11.57 4.35 3.51
CA GLY A 141 -11.85 5.71 3.98
C GLY A 141 -10.73 6.70 3.66
N LEU A 142 -9.91 6.42 2.64
CA LEU A 142 -8.78 7.25 2.25
C LEU A 142 -9.24 8.39 1.36
N ASN A 143 -8.80 9.61 1.66
CA ASN A 143 -9.00 10.78 0.82
C ASN A 143 -7.79 11.72 0.97
N LYS A 144 -6.88 11.71 -0.01
CA LYS A 144 -5.64 12.50 0.01
C LYS A 144 -5.66 13.53 -1.14
N PRO A 145 -5.36 14.80 -0.88
CA PRO A 145 -5.25 15.79 -1.95
C PRO A 145 -4.04 15.49 -2.84
N LEU A 146 -4.22 15.59 -4.15
CA LEU A 146 -3.16 15.49 -5.15
C LEU A 146 -2.84 16.87 -5.73
N PHE A 147 -3.86 17.57 -6.20
CA PHE A 147 -3.74 18.88 -6.84
C PHE A 147 -4.88 19.81 -6.40
N ASP A 148 -4.56 21.08 -6.22
CA ASP A 148 -5.54 22.18 -6.11
C ASP A 148 -4.95 23.36 -6.89
N ILE A 149 -5.37 23.49 -8.14
CA ILE A 149 -4.78 24.43 -9.09
C ILE A 149 -5.83 25.38 -9.61
N ARG A 150 -5.40 26.60 -9.93
CA ARG A 150 -6.19 27.55 -10.72
C ARG A 150 -5.53 27.71 -12.08
N ARG A 151 -6.35 27.60 -13.11
CA ARG A 151 -5.97 27.82 -14.50
C ARG A 151 -6.54 29.16 -14.91
N ASP A 152 -5.65 30.08 -15.26
CA ASP A 152 -5.97 31.42 -15.72
C ASP A 152 -5.20 31.68 -17.01
N GLY A 153 -5.84 31.43 -18.15
CA GLY A 153 -5.23 31.69 -19.46
C GLY A 153 -4.24 30.63 -19.95
N ILE A 154 -3.98 29.57 -19.18
CA ILE A 154 -2.99 28.52 -19.48
C ILE A 154 -3.49 27.12 -19.10
N GLY A 155 -3.04 26.11 -19.84
CA GLY A 155 -3.12 24.71 -19.46
C GLY A 155 -2.22 24.41 -18.26
N PHE A 156 -2.43 23.26 -17.64
CA PHE A 156 -1.61 22.76 -16.56
C PHE A 156 -1.01 21.40 -16.93
N GLU A 157 0.25 21.22 -16.57
CA GLU A 157 0.94 19.94 -16.65
C GLU A 157 1.84 19.82 -15.41
N GLY A 158 1.70 18.74 -14.66
CA GLY A 158 2.44 18.62 -13.40
C GLY A 158 2.36 17.26 -12.74
N SER A 159 3.30 17.02 -11.84
CA SER A 159 3.36 15.80 -11.03
C SER A 159 3.40 16.13 -9.54
N THR A 160 2.87 15.23 -8.73
CA THR A 160 2.92 15.25 -7.27
C THR A 160 3.32 13.87 -6.76
N GLU A 161 3.84 13.79 -5.54
CA GLU A 161 4.22 12.53 -4.90
C GLU A 161 3.39 12.32 -3.64
N VAL A 162 2.84 11.12 -3.47
CA VAL A 162 2.10 10.72 -2.27
C VAL A 162 2.75 9.49 -1.65
N ASP A 163 3.09 9.59 -0.37
CA ASP A 163 3.51 8.45 0.43
C ASP A 163 2.29 7.68 0.95
N LEU A 164 2.28 6.37 0.69
CA LEU A 164 1.27 5.43 1.12
C LEU A 164 1.91 4.33 1.99
N SER A 165 1.37 4.15 3.18
CA SER A 165 1.76 3.03 4.05
C SER A 165 1.21 1.70 3.54
N LEU A 166 1.77 0.58 4.01
CA LEU A 166 1.23 -0.74 3.68
C LEU A 166 -0.24 -0.88 4.10
N SER A 167 -0.65 -0.31 5.24
CA SER A 167 -2.05 -0.31 5.67
C SER A 167 -2.98 0.47 4.75
N GLU A 168 -2.45 1.48 4.07
CA GLU A 168 -3.18 2.29 3.10
C GLU A 168 -3.15 1.72 1.68
N ILE A 169 -2.53 0.56 1.46
CA ILE A 169 -2.47 -0.15 0.16
C ILE A 169 -3.07 -1.55 0.28
N ASN A 170 -2.74 -2.24 1.37
CA ASN A 170 -3.18 -3.59 1.68
C ASN A 170 -3.33 -3.74 3.21
N PRO A 171 -4.50 -3.36 3.77
CA PRO A 171 -4.74 -3.38 5.21
C PRO A 171 -4.70 -4.79 5.81
N ASP A 172 -5.14 -5.80 5.05
CA ASP A 172 -5.11 -7.20 5.48
C ASP A 172 -3.66 -7.67 5.67
N LEU A 173 -2.79 -7.41 4.69
CA LEU A 173 -1.37 -7.76 4.79
C LEU A 173 -0.68 -6.99 5.92
N ALA A 174 -1.00 -5.71 6.09
CA ALA A 174 -0.46 -4.91 7.20
C ALA A 174 -0.84 -5.51 8.57
N ARG A 175 -2.10 -5.94 8.74
CA ARG A 175 -2.55 -6.62 9.96
C ARG A 175 -1.83 -7.94 10.18
N ASP A 176 -1.72 -8.76 9.14
CA ASP A 176 -1.08 -10.07 9.24
C ASP A 176 0.40 -9.95 9.63
N ILE A 177 1.11 -8.96 9.09
CA ILE A 177 2.50 -8.66 9.47
C ILE A 177 2.56 -8.23 10.95
N ALA A 178 1.69 -7.33 11.39
CA ALA A 178 1.68 -6.89 12.79
C ALA A 178 1.41 -8.06 13.76
N GLU A 179 0.50 -8.98 13.41
CA GLU A 179 0.26 -10.18 14.20
C GLU A 179 1.49 -11.11 14.24
N LEU A 180 2.18 -11.27 13.12
CA LEU A 180 3.40 -12.06 13.05
C LEU A 180 4.52 -11.48 13.92
N GLU A 181 4.71 -10.16 13.89
CA GLU A 181 5.70 -9.47 14.73
C GLU A 181 5.46 -9.71 16.23
N VAL A 182 4.20 -9.62 16.67
CA VAL A 182 3.83 -9.92 18.07
C VAL A 182 4.13 -11.38 18.44
N ARG A 183 3.79 -12.32 17.55
CA ARG A 183 4.07 -13.76 17.79
C ARG A 183 5.57 -14.02 17.87
N ILE A 184 6.37 -13.42 17.00
CA ILE A 184 7.84 -13.56 17.00
C ILE A 184 8.44 -13.01 18.30
N ALA A 185 8.02 -11.81 18.73
CA ALA A 185 8.51 -11.21 19.98
C ALA A 185 8.21 -12.08 21.21
N ARG A 186 7.02 -12.70 21.25
CA ARG A 186 6.65 -13.66 22.29
C ARG A 186 7.56 -14.89 22.27
N LEU A 187 7.78 -15.48 21.09
CA LEU A 187 8.67 -16.64 20.94
C LEU A 187 10.11 -16.32 21.37
N MET A 188 10.64 -15.15 21.01
CA MET A 188 11.96 -14.70 21.46
C MET A 188 12.04 -14.58 22.98
N THR A 189 11.01 -14.01 23.62
CA THR A 189 10.94 -13.90 25.08
C THR A 189 10.94 -15.27 25.75
N GLU A 190 10.16 -16.21 25.23
CA GLU A 190 10.10 -17.59 25.74
C GLU A 190 11.44 -18.32 25.54
N LEU A 191 12.11 -18.13 24.41
CA LEU A 191 13.44 -18.70 24.14
C LEU A 191 14.49 -18.17 25.12
N LEU A 192 14.52 -16.87 25.39
CA LEU A 192 15.46 -16.27 26.35
C LEU A 192 15.23 -16.79 27.78
N ARG A 193 13.97 -16.91 28.21
CA ARG A 193 13.62 -17.50 29.51
C ARG A 193 14.06 -18.97 29.62
N ASN A 194 13.85 -19.74 28.57
CA ASN A 194 14.25 -21.15 28.54
C ASN A 194 15.78 -21.30 28.55
N ALA A 195 16.52 -20.44 27.83
CA ALA A 195 17.97 -20.42 27.84
C ALA A 195 18.53 -20.12 29.25
N ALA A 196 17.97 -19.12 29.95
CA ALA A 196 18.35 -18.81 31.33
C ALA A 196 18.12 -20.01 32.27
N ARG A 197 16.94 -20.65 32.18
CA ARG A 197 16.63 -21.85 32.99
C ARG A 197 17.62 -22.99 32.75
N VAL A 198 18.05 -23.21 31.50
CA VAL A 198 19.03 -24.26 31.18
C VAL A 198 20.40 -23.94 31.77
N ALA A 199 20.84 -22.68 31.72
CA ALA A 199 22.10 -22.26 32.33
C ALA A 199 22.10 -22.43 33.86
N ASP A 200 20.99 -22.09 34.52
CA ASP A 200 20.83 -22.29 35.97
C ASP A 200 20.88 -23.77 36.34
N LEU A 201 20.20 -24.63 35.56
CA LEU A 201 20.21 -26.08 35.78
C LEU A 201 21.61 -26.68 35.58
N GLN A 202 22.37 -26.21 34.59
CA GLN A 202 23.75 -26.65 34.38
C GLN A 202 24.66 -26.25 35.55
N THR A 203 24.50 -25.02 36.04
CA THR A 203 25.23 -24.52 37.19
C THR A 203 24.92 -25.37 38.42
N SER A 204 23.65 -25.53 38.78
CA SER A 204 23.19 -26.37 39.90
C SER A 204 23.72 -27.81 39.82
N ARG A 205 23.68 -28.42 38.63
CA ARG A 205 24.21 -29.77 38.42
C ARG A 205 25.72 -29.85 38.67
N SER A 206 26.49 -28.83 38.28
CA SER A 206 27.94 -28.79 38.54
C SER A 206 28.26 -28.77 40.03
N TRP A 207 27.52 -28.00 40.82
CA TRP A 207 27.64 -27.95 42.28
C TRP A 207 27.33 -29.30 42.93
N MET A 208 26.29 -30.00 42.45
CA MET A 208 25.94 -31.33 42.97
C MET A 208 26.97 -32.42 42.60
N SER A 209 27.69 -32.27 41.49
CA SER A 209 28.76 -33.21 41.10
C SER A 209 30.11 -32.95 41.76
N GLY A 210 30.29 -31.80 42.41
CA GLY A 210 31.57 -31.33 42.96
C GLY A 210 31.76 -31.54 44.46
N SER A 211 30.88 -32.25 45.16
CA SER A 211 31.07 -32.54 46.60
C SER A 211 32.14 -33.62 46.78
N PRO A 212 33.35 -33.30 47.31
CA PRO A 212 34.30 -34.32 47.73
C PRO A 212 33.74 -34.96 49.01
N GLY A 213 33.63 -36.29 49.00
CA GLY A 213 33.45 -37.06 50.23
C GLY A 213 34.71 -37.08 51.08
#